data_AF-R2TNP9-F1
#
_entry.id   AF-R2TNP9-F1
#
_cell.length_a   1.000
_cell.length_b   1.000
_cell.length_c   1.000
_cell.angle_alpha   90.00
_cell.angle_beta   90.00
_cell.angle_gamma   90.00
#
_symmetry.space_group_name_H-M   'P 1'
#
loop_
_entity.id
_entity.type
_entity.pdbx_description
1 polymer ?
#
loop_
_entity_poly.entity_id
_entity_poly.type
_entity_poly.pdbx_seq_one_letter_code
_entity_poly.pdbx_strand_id
1 'polypeptide(L)'
;MTLFLQPTKLKRVLAGYWLMVPLLFGLYIVILAAVKGVSTATIFIGIPSLTLTSIVVLLLLFQLFGLYLIGDSSDYRHSLLGAYLKFNMIQQLFSLNIPGFILCILFYRSLLDGQEEVRLPKKTRWMMYILMGFVCVITVLVVLIRFSL
;
A
#
# COMPACT_ATOMS: atom_id res chain seq x y z
N MET A 1 18.53 22.51 -1.91
CA MET A 1 17.32 21.89 -2.51
C MET A 1 16.82 20.76 -1.59
N THR A 2 16.50 21.10 -0.34
CA THR A 2 16.32 20.13 0.77
C THR A 2 15.10 20.42 1.63
N LEU A 3 14.26 21.38 1.23
CA LEU A 3 13.16 21.90 2.06
C LEU A 3 11.85 21.08 1.97
N PHE A 4 11.74 20.12 1.03
CA PHE A 4 10.44 19.51 0.68
C PHE A 4 10.21 18.05 1.11
N LEU A 5 11.20 17.38 1.70
CA LEU A 5 11.09 15.96 2.07
C LEU A 5 11.09 15.79 3.59
N GLN A 6 10.11 16.37 4.28
CA GLN A 6 9.90 16.04 5.71
C GLN A 6 9.24 14.65 5.81
N PRO A 7 9.81 13.70 6.57
CA PRO A 7 9.25 12.35 6.74
C PRO A 7 7.77 12.35 7.12
N THR A 8 7.39 13.23 8.05
CA THR A 8 6.00 13.37 8.53
C THR A 8 5.03 13.82 7.44
N LYS A 9 5.44 14.75 6.57
CA LYS A 9 4.63 15.19 5.43
C LYS A 9 4.46 14.09 4.40
N LEU A 10 5.55 13.39 4.06
CA LEU A 10 5.51 12.29 3.10
C LEU A 10 4.71 11.10 3.61
N LYS A 11 4.79 10.80 4.91
CA LYS A 11 3.92 9.83 5.57
C LYS A 11 2.44 10.17 5.38
N ARG A 12 2.05 11.43 5.61
CA ARG A 12 0.65 11.89 5.41
C ARG A 12 0.23 11.81 3.94
N VAL A 13 1.10 12.18 3.01
CA VAL A 13 0.82 12.09 1.57
C VAL A 13 0.63 10.63 1.15
N LEU A 14 1.52 9.73 1.56
CA LEU A 14 1.43 8.31 1.26
C LEU A 14 0.17 7.68 1.90
N ALA A 15 -0.13 8.04 3.15
CA ALA A 15 -1.33 7.59 3.84
C ALA A 15 -2.61 8.08 3.14
N GLY A 16 -2.66 9.36 2.79
CA GLY A 16 -3.77 9.96 2.05
C GLY A 16 -3.95 9.30 0.69
N TYR A 17 -2.85 9.05 -0.02
CA TYR A 17 -2.87 8.33 -1.29
C TYR A 17 -3.44 6.91 -1.16
N TRP A 18 -2.95 6.12 -0.19
CA TRP A 18 -3.41 4.76 0.05
C TRP A 18 -4.87 4.68 0.52
N LEU A 19 -5.41 5.75 1.11
CA LEU A 19 -6.84 5.86 1.42
C LEU A 19 -7.67 6.31 0.22
N MET A 20 -7.19 7.30 -0.53
CA MET A 20 -7.94 7.90 -1.64
C MET A 20 -8.13 6.95 -2.80
N VAL A 21 -7.13 6.14 -3.14
CA VAL A 21 -7.22 5.21 -4.29
C VAL A 21 -8.36 4.20 -4.13
N PRO A 22 -8.51 3.49 -2.99
CA PRO A 22 -9.68 2.63 -2.74
C PRO A 22 -11.02 3.35 -2.81
N LEU A 23 -11.12 4.56 -2.27
CA LEU A 23 -12.36 5.34 -2.30
C LEU A 23 -12.74 5.74 -3.73
N LEU A 24 -11.79 6.25 -4.50
CA LEU A 24 -12.01 6.63 -5.90
C LEU A 24 -12.34 5.41 -6.77
N PHE A 25 -11.67 4.28 -6.54
CA PHE A 25 -11.96 3.04 -7.25
C PHE A 25 -13.36 2.51 -6.91
N GLY A 26 -13.76 2.52 -5.64
CA GLY A 26 -15.11 2.16 -5.22
C GLY A 26 -16.18 3.04 -5.86
N LEU A 27 -15.96 4.36 -5.86
CA LEU A 27 -16.85 5.32 -6.52
C LEU A 27 -16.94 5.05 -8.03
N TYR A 28 -15.81 4.78 -8.69
CA TYR A 28 -15.77 4.42 -10.10
C TYR A 28 -16.63 3.18 -10.40
N ILE A 29 -16.52 2.11 -9.59
CA ILE A 29 -17.32 0.89 -9.77
C ILE A 29 -18.81 1.16 -9.60
N VAL A 30 -19.20 1.99 -8.63
CA VAL A 30 -20.60 2.38 -8.43
C VAL A 30 -21.14 3.18 -9.61
N ILE A 31 -20.38 4.17 -10.10
CA ILE A 31 -20.75 4.95 -11.29
C ILE A 31 -20.86 4.04 -12.51
N LEU A 32 -19.90 3.15 -12.71
CA LEU A 32 -19.89 2.21 -13.84
C LEU A 32 -21.13 1.28 -13.82
N ALA A 33 -21.48 0.77 -12.65
CA ALA A 33 -22.67 -0.05 -12.45
C ALA A 33 -23.96 0.73 -12.77
N ALA A 34 -24.06 1.98 -12.28
CA ALA A 34 -25.18 2.86 -12.55
C ALA A 34 -25.33 3.19 -14.05
N VAL A 35 -24.24 3.54 -14.73
CA VAL A 35 -24.22 3.82 -16.18
C VAL A 35 -24.63 2.59 -16.99
N LYS A 36 -24.22 1.39 -16.57
CA LYS A 36 -24.60 0.14 -17.24
C LYS A 36 -25.97 -0.39 -16.85
N GLY A 37 -26.66 0.22 -15.87
CA GLY A 37 -27.94 -0.26 -15.36
C GLY A 37 -27.86 -1.66 -14.73
N VAL A 38 -26.71 -2.06 -14.20
CA VAL A 38 -26.49 -3.39 -13.59
C VAL A 38 -26.01 -3.25 -12.15
N SER A 39 -26.06 -4.35 -11.39
CA SER A 39 -25.49 -4.38 -10.05
C SER A 39 -23.95 -4.34 -10.08
N THR A 40 -23.32 -3.86 -9.00
CA THR A 40 -21.86 -3.91 -8.85
C THR A 40 -21.33 -5.35 -8.85
N ALA A 41 -22.10 -6.32 -8.33
CA ALA A 41 -21.76 -7.74 -8.39
C ALA A 41 -21.64 -8.22 -9.85
N THR A 42 -22.56 -7.79 -10.72
CA THR A 42 -22.52 -8.11 -12.16
C THR A 42 -21.27 -7.57 -12.83
N ILE A 43 -20.79 -6.38 -12.43
CA ILE A 43 -19.53 -5.80 -12.94
C ILE A 43 -18.33 -6.70 -12.59
N PHE A 44 -18.23 -7.15 -11.34
CA PHE A 44 -17.12 -8.00 -10.90
C PHE A 44 -17.15 -9.40 -11.52
N ILE A 45 -18.33 -9.99 -11.70
CA ILE A 45 -18.49 -11.28 -12.36
C ILE A 45 -18.15 -11.17 -13.85
N GLY A 46 -18.59 -10.08 -14.51
CA GLY A 46 -18.41 -9.90 -15.95
C GLY A 46 -17.02 -9.44 -16.37
N ILE A 47 -16.21 -8.87 -15.46
CA ILE A 47 -14.90 -8.29 -15.79
C ILE A 47 -13.85 -8.78 -14.78
N PRO A 48 -13.21 -9.96 -15.02
CA PRO A 48 -12.24 -10.56 -14.10
C PRO A 48 -11.06 -9.62 -13.75
N SER A 49 -10.62 -8.80 -14.70
CA SER A 49 -9.53 -7.83 -14.49
C SER A 49 -9.90 -6.74 -13.47
N LEU A 50 -11.16 -6.33 -13.38
CA LEU A 50 -11.63 -5.39 -12.35
C LEU A 50 -11.66 -6.05 -10.97
N THR A 51 -12.01 -7.32 -10.89
CA THR A 51 -11.97 -8.09 -9.65
C THR A 51 -10.54 -8.26 -9.13
N LEU A 52 -9.58 -8.57 -10.02
CA LEU A 52 -8.17 -8.62 -9.61
C LEU A 52 -7.65 -7.23 -9.20
N THR A 53 -8.07 -6.18 -9.90
CA THR A 53 -7.70 -4.81 -9.55
C THR A 53 -8.29 -4.38 -8.21
N SER A 54 -9.53 -4.79 -7.89
CA SER A 54 -10.13 -4.46 -6.59
C SER A 54 -9.38 -5.09 -5.42
N ILE A 55 -8.90 -6.32 -5.56
CA ILE A 55 -8.05 -6.97 -4.55
C ILE A 55 -6.77 -6.15 -4.32
N VAL A 56 -6.07 -5.76 -5.40
CA VAL A 56 -4.85 -4.93 -5.32
C VAL A 56 -5.12 -3.59 -4.65
N VAL A 57 -6.23 -2.94 -5.03
CA VAL A 57 -6.63 -1.67 -4.45
C VAL A 57 -6.93 -1.82 -2.96
N LEU A 58 -7.62 -2.89 -2.54
CA LEU A 58 -7.91 -3.15 -1.13
C LEU A 58 -6.64 -3.45 -0.31
N LEU A 59 -5.60 -4.02 -0.91
CA LEU A 59 -4.30 -4.18 -0.24
C LEU A 59 -3.71 -2.84 0.21
N LEU A 60 -4.03 -1.72 -0.46
CA LEU A 60 -3.57 -0.39 -0.03
C LEU A 60 -4.10 -0.02 1.37
N LEU A 61 -5.29 -0.51 1.76
CA LEU A 61 -5.82 -0.29 3.11
C LEU A 61 -5.04 -1.08 4.17
N PHE A 62 -4.61 -2.29 3.85
CA PHE A 62 -3.72 -3.07 4.72
C PHE A 62 -2.36 -2.38 4.84
N GLN A 63 -1.88 -1.75 3.77
CA GLN A 63 -0.64 -0.98 3.80
C GLN A 63 -0.78 0.30 4.65
N LEU A 64 -1.91 1.00 4.52
CA LEU A 64 -2.24 2.12 5.38
C LEU A 64 -2.28 1.72 6.85
N PHE A 65 -2.92 0.58 7.16
CA PHE A 65 -2.98 0.05 8.52
C PHE A 65 -1.59 -0.25 9.08
N GLY A 66 -0.71 -0.88 8.30
CA GLY A 66 0.68 -1.14 8.72
C GLY A 66 1.47 0.15 8.97
N LEU A 67 1.29 1.16 8.13
CA LEU A 67 1.92 2.47 8.33
C LEU A 67 1.44 3.16 9.61
N TYR A 68 0.16 2.99 9.97
CA TYR A 68 -0.39 3.50 11.22
C TYR A 68 0.13 2.72 12.44
N LEU A 69 0.24 1.39 12.35
CA LEU A 69 0.77 0.53 13.42
C LEU A 69 2.21 0.87 13.79
N ILE A 70 3.05 1.23 12.82
CA ILE A 70 4.42 1.68 13.07
C ILE A 70 4.43 3.04 13.80
N GLY A 71 3.41 3.88 13.58
CA GLY A 71 3.34 5.19 14.25
C GLY A 71 4.49 6.13 13.87
N ASP A 72 4.73 7.13 14.69
CA ASP A 72 5.86 8.08 14.53
C ASP A 72 7.12 7.60 15.27
N SER A 73 7.22 6.29 15.55
CA SER A 73 8.26 5.74 16.43
C SER A 73 9.65 5.70 15.80
N SER A 74 9.77 5.95 14.50
CA SER A 74 11.04 5.85 13.77
C SER A 74 11.06 6.75 12.55
N ASP A 75 12.12 7.55 12.44
CA ASP A 75 12.48 8.28 11.22
C ASP A 75 13.72 7.71 10.51
N TYR A 76 14.13 6.49 10.84
CA TYR A 76 15.38 5.89 10.34
C TYR A 76 15.20 4.88 9.20
N ARG A 77 16.17 4.82 8.27
CA ARG A 77 16.19 3.88 7.13
C ARG A 77 16.42 2.42 7.51
N HIS A 78 17.13 2.15 8.61
CA HIS A 78 17.45 0.80 9.06
C HIS A 78 16.48 0.27 10.14
N SER A 79 15.31 0.89 10.27
CA SER A 79 14.27 0.48 11.20
C SER A 79 13.21 -0.42 10.54
N LEU A 80 12.21 -0.82 11.33
CA LEU A 80 11.03 -1.52 10.82
C LEU A 80 10.29 -0.69 9.76
N LEU A 81 10.24 0.65 9.89
CA LEU A 81 9.64 1.52 8.89
C LEU A 81 10.40 1.46 7.56
N GLY A 82 11.72 1.54 7.61
CA GLY A 82 12.55 1.44 6.41
C GLY A 82 12.38 0.10 5.69
N ALA A 83 12.38 -1.01 6.44
CA ALA A 83 12.10 -2.34 5.90
C ALA A 83 10.68 -2.44 5.30
N TYR A 84 9.70 -1.87 6.00
CA TYR A 84 8.32 -1.82 5.54
C TYR A 84 8.15 -1.03 4.23
N LEU A 85 8.80 0.12 4.11
CA LEU A 85 8.77 0.92 2.87
C LEU A 85 9.42 0.19 1.70
N LYS A 86 10.57 -0.48 1.91
CA LYS A 86 11.21 -1.31 0.87
C LYS A 86 10.29 -2.43 0.38
N PHE A 87 9.65 -3.14 1.31
CA PHE A 87 8.66 -4.15 0.97
C PHE A 87 7.52 -3.56 0.14
N ASN A 88 6.98 -2.42 0.56
CA ASN A 88 5.91 -1.75 -0.17
C ASN A 88 6.38 -1.30 -1.56
N MET A 89 7.61 -0.80 -1.74
CA MET A 89 8.12 -0.50 -3.08
C MET A 89 8.01 -1.71 -4.02
N ILE A 90 8.49 -2.87 -3.56
CA ILE A 90 8.44 -4.11 -4.34
C ILE A 90 6.99 -4.48 -4.65
N GLN A 91 6.12 -4.46 -3.63
CA GLN A 91 4.70 -4.78 -3.77
C GLN A 91 3.98 -3.86 -4.77
N GLN A 92 4.23 -2.55 -4.70
CA GLN A 92 3.63 -1.55 -5.59
C GLN A 92 4.09 -1.77 -7.03
N LEU A 93 5.34 -2.17 -7.25
CA LEU A 93 5.87 -2.50 -8.57
C LEU A 93 5.17 -3.74 -9.17
N PHE A 94 5.03 -4.82 -8.39
CA PHE A 94 4.30 -6.03 -8.81
C PHE A 94 2.83 -5.76 -9.10
N SER A 95 2.26 -4.76 -8.42
CA SER A 95 0.88 -4.30 -8.64
C SER A 95 0.74 -3.32 -9.79
N LEU A 96 1.84 -2.95 -10.47
CA LEU A 96 1.92 -1.90 -11.48
C LEU A 96 1.43 -0.52 -10.99
N ASN A 97 1.52 -0.28 -9.67
CA ASN A 97 1.11 0.97 -9.06
C ASN A 97 2.28 1.97 -8.99
N ILE A 98 2.59 2.56 -10.14
CA ILE A 98 3.75 3.48 -10.29
C ILE A 98 3.68 4.70 -9.36
N PRO A 99 2.53 5.40 -9.19
CA PRO A 99 2.45 6.52 -8.25
C PRO A 99 2.76 6.10 -6.81
N GLY A 100 2.21 4.96 -6.35
CA GLY A 100 2.49 4.41 -5.02
C GLY A 100 3.96 4.06 -4.83
N PHE A 101 4.59 3.46 -5.85
CA PHE A 101 6.02 3.14 -5.85
C PHE A 101 6.90 4.39 -5.68
N ILE A 102 6.62 5.45 -6.45
CA ILE A 102 7.35 6.72 -6.36
C ILE A 102 7.20 7.34 -4.96
N LEU A 103 5.98 7.38 -4.41
CA LEU A 103 5.76 7.90 -3.07
C LEU A 103 6.51 7.10 -2.00
N CYS A 104 6.58 5.77 -2.13
CA CYS A 104 7.38 4.93 -1.23
C CYS A 104 8.87 5.29 -1.32
N ILE A 105 9.42 5.49 -2.53
CA ILE A 105 10.82 5.90 -2.73
C ILE A 105 11.09 7.27 -2.08
N LEU A 106 10.23 8.24 -2.35
CA LEU A 106 10.38 9.60 -1.80
C LEU A 106 10.36 9.56 -0.28
N PHE A 107 9.42 8.81 0.31
CA PHE A 107 9.33 8.66 1.75
C PHE A 107 10.57 7.95 2.31
N TYR A 108 11.00 6.83 1.74
CA TYR A 108 12.21 6.14 2.19
C TYR A 108 13.47 7.01 2.12
N ARG A 109 13.63 7.79 1.05
CA ARG A 109 14.77 8.71 0.89
C ARG A 109 14.75 9.84 1.90
N SER A 110 13.56 10.25 2.36
CA SER A 110 13.43 11.29 3.39
C SER A 110 13.84 10.82 4.79
N LEU A 111 13.86 9.50 5.04
CA LEU A 111 14.28 8.94 6.32
C LEU A 111 15.78 9.19 6.56
N LEU A 112 16.12 9.41 7.83
CA LEU A 112 17.48 9.58 8.34
C LEU A 112 18.28 8.30 8.14
N ASP A 113 19.55 8.46 7.78
CA ASP A 113 20.48 7.34 7.65
C ASP A 113 21.06 6.99 9.02
N GLY A 114 20.45 6.01 9.68
CA GLY A 114 20.79 5.63 11.06
C GLY A 114 19.99 4.40 11.49
N GLN A 115 20.20 3.98 12.75
CA GLN A 115 19.47 2.88 13.36
C GLN A 115 18.49 3.41 14.40
N GLU A 116 17.40 2.66 14.59
CA GLU A 116 16.39 2.96 15.61
C GLU A 116 16.99 2.70 17.00
N GLU A 117 17.11 3.74 17.83
CA GLU A 117 17.64 3.62 19.20
C GLU A 117 16.69 2.87 20.13
N VAL A 118 15.37 3.04 19.92
CA VAL A 118 14.32 2.41 20.73
C VAL A 118 13.60 1.36 19.91
N ARG A 119 13.79 0.09 20.26
CA ARG A 119 13.10 -1.02 19.57
C ARG A 119 11.62 -1.02 19.90
N LEU A 120 10.78 -1.01 18.86
CA LEU A 120 9.34 -1.24 18.99
C LEU A 120 9.00 -2.52 19.80
N PRO A 121 7.84 -2.56 20.50
CA PRO A 121 7.38 -3.74 21.20
C PRO A 121 7.34 -4.98 20.30
N LYS A 122 7.75 -6.14 20.84
CA LYS A 122 7.76 -7.42 20.11
C LYS A 122 6.42 -7.73 19.42
N LYS A 123 5.30 -7.40 20.09
CA LYS A 123 3.94 -7.59 19.57
C LYS A 123 3.71 -6.81 18.27
N THR A 124 4.03 -5.52 18.24
CA THR A 124 3.89 -4.67 17.05
C THR A 124 4.74 -5.19 15.90
N ARG A 125 5.98 -5.62 16.19
CA ARG A 125 6.88 -6.18 15.18
C ARG A 125 6.32 -7.45 14.54
N TRP A 126 5.78 -8.38 15.35
CA TRP A 126 5.12 -9.59 14.84
C TRP A 126 3.88 -9.27 14.01
N MET A 127 3.04 -8.34 14.46
CA MET A 127 1.87 -7.89 13.70
C MET A 127 2.27 -7.34 12.33
N MET A 128 3.35 -6.56 12.26
CA MET A 128 3.87 -6.05 10.99
C MET A 128 4.37 -7.16 10.06
N TYR A 129 5.09 -8.17 10.57
CA TYR A 129 5.54 -9.28 9.74
C TYR A 129 4.38 -10.14 9.22
N ILE A 130 3.37 -10.40 10.06
CA ILE A 130 2.15 -11.11 9.63
C ILE A 130 1.43 -10.32 8.53
N LEU A 131 1.29 -9.00 8.72
CA LEU A 131 0.66 -8.12 7.74
C LEU A 131 1.43 -8.10 6.42
N MET A 132 2.76 -7.95 6.45
CA MET A 132 3.60 -7.99 5.26
C MET A 132 3.52 -9.37 4.57
N GLY A 133 3.51 -10.46 5.35
CA GLY A 133 3.34 -11.81 4.83
C GLY A 133 2.00 -11.99 4.12
N PHE A 134 0.89 -11.54 4.73
CA PHE A 134 -0.43 -11.56 4.12
C PHE A 134 -0.45 -10.77 2.80
N VAL A 135 0.01 -9.52 2.81
CA VAL A 135 0.06 -8.68 1.62
C VAL A 135 0.93 -9.33 0.52
N CYS A 136 2.05 -9.95 0.90
CA CYS A 136 2.93 -10.67 -0.03
C CYS A 136 2.21 -11.84 -0.71
N VAL A 137 1.59 -12.72 0.07
CA VAL A 137 0.86 -13.90 -0.43
C VAL A 137 -0.24 -13.47 -1.40
N ILE A 138 -1.06 -12.50 -1.02
CA ILE A 138 -2.14 -12.01 -1.90
C ILE A 138 -1.58 -11.38 -3.18
N THR A 139 -0.49 -10.60 -3.08
CA THR A 139 0.16 -9.99 -4.25
C THR A 139 0.67 -11.07 -5.21
N VAL A 140 1.35 -12.10 -4.71
CA VAL A 140 1.83 -13.22 -5.52
C VAL A 140 0.67 -13.95 -6.20
N LEU A 141 -0.41 -14.25 -5.46
CA LEU A 141 -1.59 -14.89 -6.04
C LEU A 141 -2.21 -14.05 -7.16
N VAL A 142 -2.38 -12.74 -6.96
CA VAL A 142 -2.92 -11.86 -8.00
C VAL A 142 -2.01 -11.83 -9.23
N VAL A 143 -0.69 -11.73 -9.03
CA VAL A 143 0.28 -11.72 -10.14
C VAL A 143 0.21 -13.03 -10.92
N LEU A 144 0.19 -14.18 -10.24
CA LEU A 144 0.07 -15.50 -10.89
C LEU A 144 -1.24 -15.63 -11.69
N ILE A 145 -2.37 -15.19 -11.11
CA ILE A 145 -3.65 -15.23 -11.81
C ILE A 145 -3.63 -14.30 -13.04
N ARG A 146 -3.06 -13.09 -12.91
CA ARG A 146 -2.91 -12.15 -14.04
C ARG A 146 -2.06 -12.72 -15.18
N PHE A 147 -1.01 -13.48 -14.86
CA PHE A 147 -0.19 -14.14 -15.88
C PHE A 147 -0.88 -15.34 -16.55
N SER A 148 -1.91 -15.91 -15.91
CA SER A 148 -2.67 -17.05 -16.44
C SER A 148 -3.91 -16.67 -17.25
N LEU A 149 -4.32 -15.40 -17.22
CA LEU A 149 -5.44 -14.84 -18.00
C LEU A 149 -4.96 -14.35 -19.37
#